data_AF-A0A1G1CDC1-F1
#
_entry.id   AF-A0A1G1CDC1-F1
#
_cell.length_a   1.000
_cell.length_b   1.000
_cell.length_c   1.000
_cell.angle_alpha   90.00
_cell.angle_beta   90.00
_cell.angle_gamma   90.00
#
_symmetry.space_group_name_H-M   'P 1'
#
loop_
_entity.id
_entity.type
_entity.pdbx_description
1 polymer ?
#
loop_
_entity_poly.entity_id
_entity_poly.type
_entity_poly.pdbx_seq_one_letter_code
_entity_poly.pdbx_strand_id
1 'polypeptide(L)' 'MNNLGTGEILIVAIVLFILFGGKKLPELARGLGEAGRQFNAAFKGEDETDKPKKTPPKKDTKVSASKKGGD' A
#
# COMPACT_ATOMS: atom_id res chain seq x y z
N MET A 1 19.13 28.95 -3.23
CA MET A 1 18.83 27.78 -4.10
C MET A 1 18.06 26.81 -3.23
N ASN A 2 16.74 26.77 -3.42
CA ASN A 2 15.83 26.09 -2.51
C ASN A 2 15.81 24.62 -2.88
N ASN A 3 16.57 23.83 -2.14
CA ASN A 3 16.52 22.39 -2.26
C ASN A 3 15.15 21.97 -1.75
N LEU A 4 14.25 21.58 -2.65
CA LEU A 4 13.07 20.77 -2.32
C LEU A 4 13.59 19.48 -1.71
N GLY A 5 13.87 19.56 -0.42
CA GLY A 5 14.52 18.52 0.32
C GLY A 5 13.49 17.59 0.91
N THR A 6 13.99 16.56 1.58
CA THR A 6 13.17 15.63 2.35
C THR A 6 12.26 16.35 3.35
N GLY A 7 12.70 17.51 3.87
CA GLY A 7 11.94 18.34 4.81
C GLY A 7 10.64 18.91 4.23
N GLU A 8 10.70 19.61 3.08
CA GLU A 8 9.49 20.15 2.43
C GLU A 8 8.54 19.04 1.99
N ILE A 9 9.07 17.94 1.44
CA ILE A 9 8.25 16.79 1.03
C ILE A 9 7.51 16.19 2.23
N LEU A 10 8.17 16.09 3.40
CA LEU A 10 7.55 15.58 4.61
C LEU A 10 6.43 16.50 5.11
N ILE A 11 6.65 17.82 5.07
CA ILE A 11 5.63 18.81 5.45
C ILE A 11 4.40 18.71 4.54
N VAL A 12 4.60 18.66 3.22
CA VAL A 12 3.50 18.49 2.26
C VAL A 12 2.77 17.17 2.49
N ALA A 13 3.50 16.08 2.72
CA ALA A 13 2.91 14.78 3.02
C ALA A 13 2.07 14.80 4.30
N ILE A 14 2.51 15.51 5.35
CA ILE A 14 1.74 15.68 6.60
C ILE A 14 0.46 16.47 6.33
N VAL A 15 0.53 17.57 5.58
CA VAL A 15 -0.67 18.37 5.24
C VAL A 15 -1.69 17.53 4.46
N LEU A 16 -1.23 16.78 3.45
CA LEU A 16 -2.08 15.84 2.71
C LEU A 16 -2.64 14.74 3.63
N PHE A 17 -1.83 14.23 4.55
CA PHE A 17 -2.28 13.22 5.51
C PHE A 17 -3.36 13.73 6.44
N ILE A 18 -3.34 15.01 6.83
CA ILE A 18 -4.39 15.62 7.66
C ILE A 18 -5.67 15.83 6.84
N LEU A 19 -5.56 16.32 5.61
CA LEU A 19 -6.70 16.57 4.71
C LEU A 19 -7.42 15.29 4.29
N PHE A 20 -6.66 14.27 3.88
CA PHE A 20 -7.20 13.02 3.37
C PHE A 20 -7.35 11.95 4.47
N GLY A 21 -6.58 12.05 5.55
CA GLY A 21 -6.51 11.04 6.60
C GLY A 21 -5.65 9.84 6.21
N GLY A 22 -5.03 9.19 7.21
CA GLY A 22 -4.14 8.04 6.99
C GLY A 22 -4.78 6.79 6.39
N LYS A 23 -6.12 6.73 6.29
CA LYS A 23 -6.83 5.63 5.64
C LYS A 23 -6.97 5.83 4.13
N LYS A 24 -6.98 7.08 3.63
CA LYS A 24 -7.22 7.39 2.22
C LYS A 24 -5.98 7.28 1.35
N LEU A 25 -4.80 7.64 1.85
CA LEU A 25 -3.53 7.40 1.13
C LEU A 25 -3.33 5.94 0.71
N PRO A 26 -3.45 4.93 1.60
CA PRO A 26 -3.28 3.53 1.20
C PRO A 26 -4.44 3.00 0.34
N GLU A 27 -5.64 3.56 0.48
CA GLU A 27 -6.80 3.22 -0.36
C GLU A 27 -6.58 3.70 -1.81
N LEU A 28 -6.12 4.95 -1.96
CA LEU A 28 -5.75 5.54 -3.25
C LEU A 28 -4.55 4.81 -3.88
N ALA A 29 -3.50 4.50 -3.10
CA ALA A 29 -2.33 3.79 -3.61
C ALA A 29 -2.66 2.38 -4.11
N ARG A 30 -3.59 1.68 -3.45
CA ARG A 30 -4.09 0.37 -3.91
C ARG A 30 -4.81 0.49 -5.24
N GLY A 31 -5.76 1.43 -5.36
CA GLY A 31 -6.48 1.67 -6.61
C GLY A 31 -5.56 2.11 -7.76
N LEU A 32 -4.63 3.04 -7.49
CA LEU A 32 -3.67 3.50 -8.49
C LEU A 32 -2.70 2.40 -8.91
N GLY A 33 -2.27 1.54 -7.97
CA GLY A 33 -1.39 0.42 -8.25
C GLY A 33 -2.07 -0.67 -9.07
N GLU A 34 -3.32 -1.00 -8.77
CA GLU A 34 -4.12 -1.94 -9.57
C GLU A 34 -4.38 -1.40 -10.97
N ALA A 35 -4.75 -0.12 -11.09
CA ALA A 35 -4.90 0.54 -12.38
C ALA A 35 -3.58 0.54 -13.15
N GLY A 36 -2.48 0.97 -12.55
CA GLY A 36 -1.15 1.01 -13.16
C GLY A 36 -0.68 -0.37 -13.63
N ARG A 37 -0.99 -1.44 -12.89
CA ARG A 37 -0.69 -2.82 -13.31
C ARG A 37 -1.48 -3.22 -14.55
N GLN A 38 -2.77 -2.89 -14.61
CA GLN A 38 -3.61 -3.16 -15.78
C GLN A 38 -3.17 -2.34 -16.99
N PHE A 39 -2.82 -1.06 -16.80
CA PHE A 39 -2.25 -0.23 -17.86
C PHE A 39 -0.97 -0.85 -18.43
N ASN A 40 -0.02 -1.24 -17.57
CA ASN A 40 1.22 -1.86 -18.02
C ASN A 40 1.02 -3.23 -18.69
N ALA A 41 0.08 -4.04 -18.21
CA ALA A 41 -0.26 -5.34 -18.81
C ALA A 41 -0.84 -5.15 -20.23
N ALA A 42 -1.76 -4.21 -20.40
CA ALA A 42 -2.35 -3.87 -21.70
C ALA A 42 -1.29 -3.38 -22.70
N PHE A 43 -0.32 -2.57 -22.25
CA PHE A 43 0.78 -2.10 -23.11
C PHE A 43 1.79 -3.20 -23.48
N LYS A 44 1.96 -4.23 -22.64
CA LYS A 44 2.87 -5.35 -22.92
C LYS A 44 2.22 -6.46 -23.76
N GLY A 45 0.95 -6.33 -24.11
CA GLY A 45 0.21 -7.33 -24.89
C GLY A 45 0.04 -8.68 -24.17
N GLU A 46 0.32 -8.72 -22.87
CA GLU A 46 0.10 -9.90 -22.03
C GLU A 46 -1.34 -9.81 -21.47
N ASP A 47 -2.26 -10.51 -22.12
CA ASP A 47 -3.61 -10.78 -21.61
C ASP A 47 -3.52 -11.76 -20.41
N GLU A 48 -2.94 -11.31 -19.30
CA GLU A 48 -2.96 -12.06 -18.03
C GLU A 48 -4.12 -11.55 -17.16
N THR A 49 -5.34 -11.67 -17.69
CA THR A 49 -6.61 -11.40 -17.02
C THR A 49 -7.12 -12.63 -16.28
N ASP A 50 -6.34 -13.23 -15.36
CA ASP A 50 -6.95 -14.06 -14.28
C ASP A 50 -5.97 -14.38 -13.15
N LYS A 51 -5.78 -13.46 -12.20
CA LYS A 51 -5.38 -13.85 -10.84
C LYS A 51 -6.10 -12.95 -9.83
N PRO A 52 -7.08 -13.47 -9.08
CA PRO A 52 -7.65 -12.73 -7.95
C PRO A 52 -6.60 -12.71 -6.86
N LYS A 53 -5.75 -11.68 -6.82
CA LYS A 53 -4.90 -11.43 -5.66
C LYS A 53 -5.79 -10.90 -4.54
N LYS A 54 -6.35 -11.87 -3.80
CA LYS A 54 -6.94 -11.73 -2.48
C LYS A 54 -6.28 -10.57 -1.75
N THR A 55 -7.10 -9.56 -1.47
CA THR A 55 -7.01 -8.74 -0.28
C THR A 55 -6.46 -9.56 0.89
N PRO A 56 -5.32 -9.19 1.50
CA PRO A 56 -5.15 -9.50 2.90
C PRO A 56 -5.99 -8.46 3.67
N PRO A 57 -7.03 -8.88 4.39
CA PRO A 57 -7.69 -8.01 5.35
C PRO A 57 -6.70 -7.62 6.45
N LYS A 58 -6.94 -6.45 7.02
CA LYS A 58 -6.15 -5.84 8.08
C LYS A 58 -6.11 -6.72 9.34
N LYS A 59 -4.94 -6.73 9.99
CA LYS A 59 -4.67 -6.80 11.44
C LYS A 59 -5.35 -7.92 12.25
N ASP A 60 -4.51 -8.74 12.88
CA ASP A 60 -4.57 -8.94 14.33
C ASP A 60 -3.16 -9.13 14.91
N THR A 61 -2.75 -8.16 15.71
CA THR A 61 -1.73 -8.35 16.73
C THR A 61 -2.32 -9.26 17.80
N LYS A 62 -1.85 -10.50 17.93
CA LYS A 62 -1.89 -11.23 19.20
C LYS A 62 -0.71 -12.17 19.31
N VAL A 63 0.34 -11.67 19.97
CA VAL A 63 1.25 -12.49 20.76
C VAL A 63 0.38 -13.34 21.69
N SER A 64 0.41 -14.66 21.52
CA SER A 64 0.13 -15.59 22.60
C SER A 64 0.86 -16.89 22.33
N ALA A 65 1.90 -17.09 23.14
CA ALA A 65 2.70 -18.29 23.22
C ALA A 65 1.83 -19.54 23.40
N SER A 66 2.18 -20.60 22.66
CA SER A 66 1.81 -22.00 22.84
C SER A 66 2.79 -22.78 21.97
N LYS A 67 3.49 -23.82 22.37
CA LYS A 67 3.50 -24.62 23.59
C LYS A 67 4.80 -25.43 23.48
N LYS A 68 5.60 -25.41 24.53
CA LYS A 68 6.78 -26.25 24.72
C LYS A 68 6.33 -27.73 24.57
N GLY A 69 6.87 -28.44 23.57
CA GLY A 69 6.96 -29.91 23.62
C GLY A 69 7.73 -30.27 24.88
N GLY A 70 7.28 -31.23 25.68
CA GLY A 70 7.21 -32.60 25.22
C GLY A 70 8.63 -33.13 25.19
N ASP A 71 9.19 -33.33 26.40
CA ASP A 71 10.03 -34.43 26.88
C ASP A 71 10.20 -34.23 28.41
#